data_AF-A0A8D0C1I7-F1
#
_entry.id   AF-A0A8D0C1I7-F1
#
_cell.length_a   1.000
_cell.length_b   1.000
_cell.length_c   1.000
_cell.angle_alpha   90.00
_cell.angle_beta   90.00
_cell.angle_gamma   90.00
#
_symmetry.space_group_name_H-M   'P 1'
#
loop_
_entity.id
_entity.type
_entity.pdbx_description
1 polymer ?
#
loop_
_entity_poly.entity_id
_entity_poly.type
_entity_poly.pdbx_seq_one_letter_code
_entity_poly.pdbx_strand_id
1 'polypeptide(L)'
;MAKDLVEKFFSQQVEVLGKRTAPLPEIYYIEGTLQVVWVRHCFPGYGINALLHPGCPNCCVVCSPGTYNPHEGTHCLQCNKSLEYGARSC
;
A
#
# COMPACT_ATOMS: atom_id res chain seq x y z
N MET A 1 10.38 -10.32 7.37
CA MET A 1 9.30 -9.55 6.71
C MET A 1 9.74 -9.15 5.31
N ALA A 2 8.84 -8.67 4.44
CA ALA A 2 9.19 -8.25 3.07
C ALA A 2 10.33 -7.21 3.03
N LYS A 3 10.36 -6.30 4.02
CA LYS A 3 11.44 -5.33 4.22
C LYS A 3 12.83 -6.00 4.26
N ASP A 4 13.02 -6.99 5.14
CA ASP A 4 14.33 -7.64 5.32
C ASP A 4 14.78 -8.38 4.04
N LEU A 5 13.82 -8.87 3.26
CA LEU A 5 14.09 -9.52 1.97
C LEU A 5 14.53 -8.51 0.90
N VAL A 6 13.88 -7.34 0.85
CA VAL A 6 14.23 -6.25 -0.08
C VAL A 6 15.59 -5.65 0.29
N GLU A 7 15.84 -5.39 1.58
CA GLU A 7 17.14 -4.92 2.07
C GLU A 7 18.24 -5.92 1.73
N LYS A 8 18.04 -7.21 2.04
CA LYS A 8 19.01 -8.27 1.73
C LYS A 8 19.29 -8.36 0.23
N PHE A 9 18.26 -8.29 -0.62
CA PHE A 9 18.42 -8.33 -2.07
C PHE A 9 19.34 -7.20 -2.56
N PHE A 10 19.09 -5.96 -2.12
CA PHE A 10 19.88 -4.82 -2.55
C PHE A 10 21.29 -4.80 -1.95
N SER A 11 21.49 -5.23 -0.70
CA SER A 11 22.83 -5.40 -0.12
C SER A 11 23.68 -6.39 -0.92
N GLN A 12 23.09 -7.50 -1.37
CA GLN A 12 23.79 -8.46 -2.23
C GLN A 12 24.13 -7.89 -3.62
N GLN A 13 23.29 -7.01 -4.16
CA GLN A 13 23.57 -6.35 -5.44
C GLN A 13 24.78 -5.40 -5.35
N VAL A 14 24.95 -4.66 -4.24
CA VAL A 14 26.09 -3.74 -4.06
C VAL A 14 27.43 -4.48 -4.18
N GLU A 15 27.55 -5.67 -3.58
CA GLU A 15 28.77 -6.49 -3.66
C GLU A 15 29.09 -6.96 -5.09
N VAL A 16 28.05 -7.25 -5.88
CA VAL A 16 28.19 -7.68 -7.28
C VAL A 16 28.53 -6.50 -8.18
N LEU A 17 27.93 -5.33 -7.94
CA LEU A 17 28.15 -4.13 -8.74
C LEU A 17 29.54 -3.52 -8.54
N GLY A 18 30.07 -3.53 -7.31
CA GLY A 18 31.43 -3.05 -7.06
C GLY A 18 32.52 -3.83 -7.81
N LYS A 19 32.22 -5.04 -8.31
CA LYS A 19 33.14 -5.88 -9.10
C LYS A 19 32.91 -5.78 -10.61
N ARG A 20 31.91 -5.01 -11.07
CA ARG A 20 31.53 -4.94 -12.47
C ARG A 20 32.19 -3.75 -13.17
N THR A 21 32.76 -3.99 -14.34
CA THR A 21 33.24 -2.97 -15.29
C THR A 21 32.16 -2.54 -16.29
N ALA A 22 31.03 -3.23 -16.31
CA ALA A 22 29.88 -2.96 -17.17
C ALA A 22 29.00 -1.84 -16.58
N PRO A 23 28.20 -1.13 -17.42
CA PRO A 23 27.28 -0.10 -16.96
C PRO A 23 26.33 -0.60 -15.86
N LEU A 24 25.94 0.32 -14.98
CA LEU A 24 25.01 0.04 -13.90
C LEU A 24 23.70 -0.57 -14.45
N PRO A 25 23.11 -1.55 -13.77
CA PRO A 25 21.81 -2.08 -14.13
C PRO A 25 20.76 -0.97 -14.05
N GLU A 26 19.67 -1.14 -14.80
CA GLU A 26 18.54 -0.18 -14.81
C GLU A 26 17.96 0.05 -13.41
N ILE A 27 18.10 -0.92 -12.51
CA ILE A 27 17.71 -0.82 -11.10
C ILE A 27 18.95 -1.06 -10.24
N TYR A 28 19.38 -0.03 -9.51
CA TYR A 28 20.50 -0.10 -8.58
C TYR A 28 20.11 0.53 -7.24
N TYR A 29 20.74 0.06 -6.17
CA TYR A 29 20.55 0.60 -4.83
C TYR A 29 21.52 1.73 -4.56
N ILE A 30 21.02 2.80 -3.96
CA ILE A 30 21.82 3.90 -3.44
C ILE A 30 21.70 3.85 -1.92
N GLU A 31 22.83 3.79 -1.23
CA GLU A 31 22.84 3.69 0.22
C GLU A 31 22.05 4.83 0.87
N GLY A 32 21.16 4.50 1.80
CA GLY A 32 20.35 5.47 2.53
C GLY A 32 19.08 5.95 1.80
N THR A 33 18.80 5.48 0.58
CA THR A 33 17.60 5.91 -0.17
C THR A 33 16.41 4.96 -0.07
N LEU A 34 16.56 3.78 0.55
CA LEU A 34 15.45 2.85 0.72
C LEU A 34 14.45 3.39 1.74
N GLN A 35 13.23 3.69 1.27
CA GLN A 35 12.11 4.06 2.11
C GLN A 35 11.06 2.94 2.10
N VAL A 36 10.48 2.67 3.27
CA VAL A 36 9.46 1.64 3.43
C VAL A 36 8.21 2.30 3.98
N VAL A 37 7.10 2.17 3.26
CA VAL A 37 5.79 2.65 3.69
C VAL A 37 4.90 1.44 3.94
N TRP A 38 4.36 1.35 5.15
CA TRP A 38 3.36 0.35 5.49
C TRP A 38 1.98 0.83 5.03
N VAL A 39 1.41 0.14 4.04
CA VAL A 39 0.04 0.38 3.60
C VAL A 39 -0.86 -0.67 4.24
N ARG A 40 -1.86 -0.22 5.01
CA ARG A 40 -2.89 -1.11 5.55
C ARG A 40 -4.04 -1.22 4.56
N HIS A 41 -4.09 -2.33 3.86
CA HIS A 41 -5.22 -2.64 3.00
C HIS A 41 -6.42 -3.09 3.85
N CYS A 42 -7.62 -2.70 3.41
CA CYS A 42 -8.88 -3.14 3.97
C CYS A 42 -9.55 -4.13 3.02
N PHE A 43 -10.31 -5.07 3.56
CA PHE A 43 -11.09 -6.00 2.74
C PHE A 43 -12.11 -5.26 1.86
N PRO A 44 -12.53 -5.84 0.73
CA PRO A 44 -13.59 -5.27 -0.10
C PRO A 44 -14.84 -4.91 0.72
N GLY A 45 -15.35 -3.70 0.50
CA GLY A 45 -16.43 -3.10 1.29
C GLY A 45 -16.00 -2.37 2.57
N TYR A 46 -14.70 -2.33 2.88
CA TYR A 46 -14.18 -1.61 4.04
C TYR A 46 -13.14 -0.57 3.63
N GLY A 47 -12.95 0.48 4.42
CA GLY A 47 -11.93 1.50 4.19
C GLY A 47 -11.62 2.31 5.44
N ILE A 48 -10.49 3.02 5.42
CA ILE A 48 -10.07 3.93 6.47
C ILE A 48 -10.64 5.33 6.21
N ASN A 49 -11.28 5.92 7.20
CA ASN A 49 -11.72 7.31 7.16
C ASN A 49 -11.54 7.98 8.54
N ALA A 50 -10.40 8.63 8.74
CA ALA A 50 -10.07 9.30 9.99
C ALA A 50 -10.97 10.51 10.30
N LEU A 51 -11.56 11.13 9.29
CA LEU A 51 -12.47 12.26 9.46
C LEU A 51 -13.83 11.80 10.00
N LEU A 52 -14.34 10.69 9.47
CA LEU A 52 -15.61 10.11 9.91
C LEU A 52 -15.46 9.30 11.21
N HIS A 53 -14.30 8.68 11.42
CA HIS A 53 -14.00 7.84 12.58
C HIS A 53 -12.76 8.34 13.36
N PRO A 54 -12.86 9.51 14.03
CA PRO A 54 -11.72 10.11 14.72
C PRO A 54 -11.22 9.29 15.91
N GLY A 55 -12.07 8.47 16.53
CA GLY A 55 -11.68 7.55 17.61
C GLY A 55 -10.83 6.35 17.15
N CYS A 56 -10.76 6.10 15.83
CA CYS A 56 -10.00 4.99 15.27
C CYS A 56 -9.46 5.32 13.86
N PRO A 57 -8.52 6.27 13.73
CA PRO A 57 -8.10 6.85 12.45
C PRO A 57 -7.43 5.87 11.48
N ASN A 58 -7.08 4.66 11.94
CA ASN A 58 -6.43 3.61 11.15
C ASN A 58 -7.27 2.33 11.05
N CYS A 59 -8.52 2.34 11.48
CA CYS A 59 -9.39 1.16 11.42
C CYS A 59 -10.05 1.04 10.05
N CYS A 60 -10.07 -0.19 9.54
CA CYS A 60 -10.92 -0.56 8.42
C CYS A 60 -12.37 -0.64 8.91
N VAL A 61 -13.18 0.35 8.54
CA VAL A 61 -14.61 0.39 8.85
C VAL A 61 -15.42 0.13 7.59
N VAL A 62 -16.67 -0.28 7.75
CA VAL A 62 -17.56 -0.55 6.63
C VAL A 62 -17.79 0.72 5.79
N CYS A 63 -17.74 0.60 4.47
CA CYS A 63 -18.04 1.72 3.58
C CYS A 63 -19.49 2.17 3.77
N SER A 64 -19.71 3.49 3.83
CA SER A 64 -21.05 4.06 3.97
C SER A 64 -21.81 4.03 2.63
N PRO A 65 -23.15 4.09 2.63
CA PRO A 65 -23.93 4.37 1.44
C PRO A 65 -23.39 5.60 0.71
N GLY A 66 -23.39 5.57 -0.61
CA GLY A 66 -22.70 6.56 -1.44
C GLY A 66 -21.22 6.26 -1.67
N THR A 67 -20.68 5.18 -1.09
CA THR A 67 -19.29 4.76 -1.28
C THR A 67 -19.16 3.24 -1.46
N TYR A 68 -18.01 2.79 -1.98
CA TYR A 68 -17.71 1.38 -2.20
C TYR A 68 -16.19 1.12 -2.14
N ASN A 69 -15.78 -0.13 -1.94
CA ASN A 69 -14.39 -0.55 -2.13
C ASN A 69 -14.35 -1.93 -2.82
N PRO A 70 -13.89 -2.01 -4.09
CA PRO A 70 -14.00 -3.25 -4.88
C PRO A 70 -12.91 -4.28 -4.60
N HIS A 71 -11.76 -3.85 -4.08
CA HIS A 71 -10.59 -4.70 -3.90
C HIS A 71 -9.97 -4.46 -2.52
N GLU A 72 -8.78 -5.01 -2.29
CA GLU A 72 -7.96 -4.71 -1.11
C GLU A 72 -7.41 -3.28 -1.19
N GLY A 73 -8.30 -2.30 -1.07
CA GLY A 73 -8.00 -0.86 -1.06
C GLY A 73 -7.89 -0.30 0.35
N THR A 74 -7.32 0.90 0.47
CA THR A 74 -7.15 1.60 1.76
C THR A 74 -8.39 2.40 2.15
N HIS A 75 -9.13 2.93 1.17
CA HIS A 75 -10.23 3.89 1.38
C HIS A 75 -11.47 3.50 0.57
N CYS A 76 -12.64 3.89 1.07
CA CYS A 76 -13.87 3.81 0.31
C CYS A 76 -13.90 4.91 -0.76
N LEU A 77 -14.21 4.51 -1.99
CA LEU A 77 -14.36 5.39 -3.16
C LEU A 77 -15.80 5.87 -3.28
N GLN A 78 -16.01 7.05 -3.88
CA GLN A 78 -17.35 7.59 -4.09
C GLN A 78 -18.14 6.78 -5.12
N CYS A 79 -19.41 6.52 -4.81
CA CYS A 79 -20.37 5.86 -5.68
C CYS A 79 -21.81 6.25 -5.31
N ASN A 80 -22.39 7.18 -6.06
CA ASN A 80 -23.75 7.68 -5.80
C ASN A 80 -24.86 6.64 -6.03
N LYS A 81 -24.56 5.50 -6.67
CA LYS A 81 -25.52 4.41 -6.91
C LYS A 81 -25.56 3.38 -5.79
N SER A 82 -24.50 3.32 -4.97
CA SER A 82 -24.43 2.43 -3.82
C SER A 82 -25.32 2.99 -2.70
N LEU A 83 -26.37 2.27 -2.32
CA LEU A 83 -27.23 2.63 -1.19
C LEU A 83 -27.00 1.72 0.03
N GLU A 84 -26.09 0.77 -0.09
CA GLU A 84 -25.83 -0.25 0.92
C GLU A 84 -24.51 0.02 1.65
N TYR A 85 -24.45 -0.38 2.91
CA TYR A 85 -23.19 -0.41 3.64
C TYR A 85 -22.30 -1.54 3.10
N GLY A 86 -21.02 -1.23 2.91
CA GLY A 86 -20.03 -2.22 2.52
C GLY A 86 -20.08 -2.63 1.06
N ALA A 87 -20.59 -1.75 0.19
CA ALA A 87 -20.62 -2.03 -1.24
C ALA A 87 -19.23 -2.35 -1.79
N ARG A 88 -19.17 -3.39 -2.62
CA ARG A 88 -17.97 -3.85 -3.32
C ARG A 88 -17.97 -3.48 -4.79
N SER A 89 -19.03 -2.86 -5.25
CA SER A 89 -19.17 -2.38 -6.63
C SER A 89 -19.95 -1.07 -6.64
N CYS A 90 -19.71 -0.31 -7.70
CA CYS A 90 -20.55 0.78 -8.17
C CYS A 90 -21.16 0.36 -9.51
#